data_AF-A0A960BTR9-F1
#
_entry.id   AF-A0A960BTR9-F1
#
_cell.length_a   1.000
_cell.length_b   1.000
_cell.length_c   1.000
_cell.angle_alpha   90.00
_cell.angle_beta   90.00
_cell.angle_gamma   90.00
#
_symmetry.space_group_name_H-M   'P 1'
#
loop_
_entity.id
_entity.type
_entity.pdbx_description
1 polymer ?
#
loop_
_entity_poly.entity_id
_entity_poly.type
_entity_poly.pdbx_seq_one_letter_code
_entity_poly.pdbx_strand_id
1 'polypeptide(L)'
;WNGTAPIPVWTGSPRFRLSRGGNRQVNAAVHRIAITQWRGVGPGRDYMLRRIQRGDTKTSAIRALRRHLSDEVFRRLRLDQQQQVSASTTQPAIAA
;
A
#
# COMPACT_ATOMS: atom_id res chain seq x y z
N TRP A 1 0.16 11.76 6.11
CA TRP A 1 0.82 10.45 6.34
C TRP A 1 -0.22 9.37 6.61
N ASN A 2 0.04 8.11 6.24
CA ASN A 2 -0.88 6.96 6.38
C ASN A 2 -0.47 6.00 7.53
N GLY A 3 -1.43 5.29 8.09
CA GLY A 3 -1.27 4.39 9.24
C GLY A 3 -0.91 2.95 8.87
N THR A 4 -0.14 2.74 7.80
CA THR A 4 0.26 1.40 7.32
C THR A 4 1.72 1.07 7.56
N ALA A 5 2.51 2.01 8.09
CA ALA A 5 3.91 1.79 8.39
C ALA A 5 4.09 0.65 9.42
N PRO A 6 5.03 -0.29 9.20
CA PRO A 6 5.32 -1.34 10.16
C PRO A 6 6.03 -0.73 11.37
N ILE A 7 5.41 -0.81 12.54
CA ILE A 7 6.01 -0.35 13.79
C ILE A 7 6.33 -1.59 14.62
N PRO A 8 7.61 -1.87 14.92
CA PRO A 8 7.95 -3.02 15.74
C PRO A 8 7.39 -2.82 17.16
N VAL A 9 7.05 -3.91 17.84
CA VAL A 9 6.61 -3.83 19.25
C VAL A 9 7.75 -3.30 20.13
N TRP A 10 8.97 -3.78 19.84
CA TRP A 10 10.24 -3.41 20.46
C TRP A 10 11.38 -3.68 19.46
N THR A 11 12.57 -3.13 19.69
CA THR A 11 13.73 -3.22 18.80
C THR A 11 14.20 -4.66 18.60
N GLY A 12 13.89 -5.28 17.45
CA GLY A 12 14.22 -6.69 17.17
C GLY A 12 13.04 -7.65 17.24
N SER A 13 11.83 -7.14 17.54
CA SER A 13 10.62 -7.97 17.54
C SER A 13 10.25 -8.42 16.11
N PRO A 14 9.96 -9.72 15.90
CA PRO A 14 9.39 -10.20 14.63
C PRO A 14 7.91 -9.78 14.48
N ARG A 15 7.30 -9.20 15.52
CA ARG A 15 5.89 -8.77 15.52
C ARG A 15 5.78 -7.26 15.37
N PHE A 16 4.79 -6.84 14.60
CA PHE A 16 4.50 -5.43 14.35
C PHE A 16 3.17 -5.01 15.00
N ARG A 17 3.19 -3.87 15.69
CA ARG A 17 1.98 -3.25 16.26
C ARG A 17 1.23 -2.41 15.22
N LEU A 18 -0.05 -2.15 15.49
CA LEU A 18 -0.88 -1.31 14.63
C LEU A 18 -0.46 0.15 14.76
N SER A 19 -0.17 0.81 13.63
CA SER A 19 -0.03 2.27 13.58
C SER A 19 -1.41 2.93 13.63
N ARG A 20 -1.67 3.75 14.65
CA ARG A 20 -2.98 4.39 14.88
C ARG A 20 -3.10 5.81 14.33
N GLY A 21 -1.99 6.45 13.97
CA GLY A 21 -1.98 7.82 13.50
C GLY A 21 -2.19 7.97 11.99
N GLY A 22 -2.04 9.20 11.50
CA GLY A 22 -2.20 9.56 10.10
C GLY A 22 -3.63 9.92 9.71
N ASN A 23 -3.83 10.12 8.40
CA ASN A 23 -5.11 10.54 7.84
C ASN A 23 -6.15 9.39 7.94
N ARG A 24 -7.23 9.62 8.68
CA ARG A 24 -8.32 8.65 8.91
C ARG A 24 -9.04 8.24 7.63
N GLN A 25 -9.27 9.16 6.71
CA GLN A 25 -9.97 8.89 5.45
C GLN A 25 -9.14 7.95 4.56
N VAL A 26 -7.85 8.25 4.40
CA VAL A 26 -6.92 7.39 3.64
C VAL A 26 -6.83 6.00 4.28
N ASN A 27 -6.72 5.94 5.60
CA ASN A 27 -6.67 4.68 6.33
C ASN A 27 -7.94 3.84 6.14
N ALA A 28 -9.11 4.47 6.13
CA ALA A 28 -10.39 3.82 5.88
C ALA A 28 -10.51 3.34 4.43
N ALA A 29 -10.11 4.16 3.45
CA ALA A 29 -10.13 3.79 2.03
C ALA A 29 -9.25 2.56 1.76
N VAL A 30 -7.99 2.57 2.22
CA VAL A 30 -7.08 1.43 2.08
C VAL A 30 -7.61 0.19 2.79
N HIS A 31 -8.25 0.35 3.96
CA HIS A 31 -8.87 -0.76 4.67
C HIS A 31 -10.03 -1.38 3.90
N ARG A 32 -10.92 -0.56 3.31
CA ARG A 32 -12.02 -1.04 2.48
C ARG A 32 -11.51 -1.78 1.26
N ILE A 33 -10.53 -1.23 0.53
CA ILE A 33 -9.90 -1.88 -0.62
C ILE A 33 -9.33 -3.25 -0.22
N ALA A 34 -8.61 -3.33 0.90
CA ALA A 34 -8.05 -4.59 1.39
C ALA A 34 -9.13 -5.64 1.70
N ILE A 35 -10.25 -5.25 2.33
CA ILE A 35 -11.37 -6.16 2.60
C ILE A 35 -12.01 -6.63 1.29
N THR A 36 -12.26 -5.72 0.35
CA THR A 36 -12.84 -6.05 -0.95
C THR A 36 -11.96 -7.03 -1.72
N GLN A 37 -10.65 -6.80 -1.75
CA GLN A 37 -9.73 -7.73 -2.41
C GLN A 37 -9.64 -9.09 -1.70
N TRP A 38 -9.71 -9.09 -0.38
CA TRP A 38 -9.75 -10.35 0.37
C TRP A 38 -11.01 -11.17 0.08
N ARG A 39 -12.17 -10.52 -0.09
CA ARG A 39 -13.45 -11.19 -0.37
C ARG A 39 -13.54 -11.83 -1.75
N GLY A 40 -12.59 -11.58 -2.66
CA GLY A 40 -12.51 -12.27 -3.95
C GLY A 40 -12.38 -11.37 -5.16
N VAL A 41 -12.35 -10.05 -5.00
CA VAL A 41 -12.20 -9.10 -6.13
C VAL A 41 -10.73 -8.66 -6.24
N GLY A 42 -9.94 -9.41 -7.01
CA GLY A 42 -8.57 -9.03 -7.38
C GLY A 42 -7.44 -9.78 -6.66
N PRO A 43 -6.17 -9.35 -6.84
CA PRO A 43 -4.97 -10.13 -6.47
C PRO A 43 -4.70 -10.24 -4.97
N GLY A 44 -5.45 -9.48 -4.14
CA GLY A 44 -5.24 -9.46 -2.70
C GLY A 44 -5.55 -10.79 -2.01
N ARG A 45 -6.43 -11.62 -2.58
CA ARG A 45 -6.70 -12.98 -2.06
C ARG A 45 -5.45 -13.85 -2.12
N ASP A 46 -4.78 -13.90 -3.26
CA ASP A 46 -3.56 -14.70 -3.45
C ASP A 46 -2.40 -14.20 -2.60
N TYR A 47 -2.28 -12.87 -2.46
CA TYR A 47 -1.34 -12.29 -1.51
C TYR A 47 -1.63 -12.79 -0.09
N MET A 48 -2.88 -12.74 0.35
CA MET A 48 -3.22 -13.14 1.72
C MET A 48 -3.06 -14.65 1.95
N LEU A 49 -3.39 -15.49 0.96
CA LEU A 49 -3.15 -16.94 1.01
C LEU A 49 -1.67 -17.25 1.17
N ARG A 50 -0.79 -16.60 0.40
CA ARG A 50 0.67 -16.74 0.55
C ARG A 50 1.16 -16.34 1.94
N ARG A 51 0.55 -15.32 2.56
CA ARG A 51 0.89 -14.89 3.93
C ARG A 51 0.45 -15.92 4.96
N ILE A 52 -0.78 -16.43 4.83
CA ILE A 52 -1.30 -17.47 5.73
C ILE A 52 -0.45 -18.75 5.64
N GLN A 53 -0.04 -19.16 4.43
CA GLN A 53 0.86 -20.31 4.23
C GLN A 53 2.22 -20.11 4.90
N ARG A 54 2.69 -18.87 5.04
CA ARG A 54 3.92 -18.53 5.80
C ARG A 54 3.72 -18.52 7.32
N GLY A 55 2.53 -18.83 7.82
CA GLY A 55 2.22 -18.86 9.25
C GLY A 55 1.69 -17.53 9.81
N ASP A 56 1.36 -16.55 8.98
CA ASP A 56 0.77 -15.31 9.47
C ASP A 56 -0.67 -15.51 9.96
N THR A 57 -0.99 -14.94 11.12
CA THR A 57 -2.38 -14.76 11.54
C THR A 57 -3.16 -13.91 10.53
N LYS A 58 -4.47 -14.13 10.43
CA LYS A 58 -5.36 -13.32 9.58
C LYS A 58 -5.16 -11.81 9.77
N THR A 59 -4.98 -11.37 11.02
CA THR A 59 -4.76 -9.96 11.36
C THR A 59 -3.42 -9.43 10.85
N SER A 60 -2.32 -10.20 10.98
CA SER A 60 -1.01 -9.80 10.43
C SER A 60 -1.03 -9.81 8.90
N ALA A 61 -1.68 -10.80 8.28
CA ALA A 61 -1.86 -10.87 6.83
C ALA A 61 -2.65 -9.67 6.27
N ILE A 62 -3.75 -9.26 6.92
CA ILE A 62 -4.51 -8.07 6.50
C ILE A 62 -3.69 -6.79 6.66
N ARG A 63 -2.92 -6.64 7.76
CA ARG A 63 -2.02 -5.48 7.93
C ARG A 63 -0.96 -5.42 6.83
N ALA A 64 -0.39 -6.57 6.48
CA ALA A 64 0.54 -6.68 5.38
C ALA A 64 -0.08 -6.33 4.02
N LEU A 65 -1.30 -6.79 3.75
CA LEU A 65 -2.03 -6.43 2.53
C LEU A 65 -2.27 -4.92 2.46
N ARG A 66 -2.67 -4.27 3.57
CA ARG A 66 -2.82 -2.81 3.62
C ARG A 66 -1.51 -2.06 3.36
N ARG A 67 -0.38 -2.57 3.87
CA ARG A 67 0.97 -2.04 3.58
C ARG A 67 1.29 -2.17 2.10
N HIS A 68 1.08 -3.36 1.54
CA HIS A 68 1.33 -3.65 0.13
C HIS A 68 0.51 -2.74 -0.80
N LEU A 69 -0.78 -2.54 -0.51
CA LEU A 69 -1.61 -1.60 -1.26
C LEU A 69 -1.10 -0.16 -1.19
N SER A 70 -0.60 0.26 -0.03
CA SER A 70 -0.04 1.61 0.12
C SER A 70 1.25 1.78 -0.67
N ASP A 71 2.10 0.75 -0.73
CA ASP A 71 3.30 0.75 -1.57
C ASP A 71 2.95 0.81 -3.05
N GLU A 72 1.93 0.07 -3.46
CA GLU A 72 1.48 0.05 -4.85
C GLU A 72 0.88 1.39 -5.28
N VAL A 73 0.06 2.03 -4.41
CA VAL A 73 -0.45 3.38 -4.65
C VAL A 73 0.70 4.37 -4.80
N PHE A 74 1.68 4.32 -3.89
CA PHE A 74 2.84 5.21 -3.97
C PHE A 74 3.66 4.98 -5.25
N ARG A 75 3.84 3.72 -5.66
CA ARG A 75 4.52 3.37 -6.91
C ARG A 75 3.81 3.96 -8.12
N ARG A 76 2.49 3.83 -8.21
CA ARG A 76 1.68 4.42 -9.29
C ARG A 76 1.80 5.94 -9.33
N LEU A 77 1.67 6.60 -8.18
CA LEU A 77 1.84 8.05 -8.09
C LEU A 77 3.22 8.52 -8.58
N ARG A 78 4.29 7.75 -8.32
CA ARG A 78 5.62 8.08 -8.85
C ARG A 78 5.73 7.86 -10.36
N LEU A 79 5.14 6.79 -10.88
CA LEU A 79 5.12 6.53 -12.32
C LEU A 79 4.36 7.62 -13.07
N ASP A 80 3.19 8.01 -12.56
CA ASP A 80 2.38 9.09 -13.12
C ASP A 80 3.18 10.40 -13.11
N GLN A 81 3.85 10.72 -11.99
CA GLN A 81 4.71 11.91 -11.90
C GLN A 81 5.85 11.88 -12.92
N GLN A 82 6.49 10.72 -13.13
CA GLN A 82 7.57 10.60 -14.13
C GLN A 82 7.05 10.82 -15.55
N GLN A 83 5.87 10.28 -15.87
CA GLN A 83 5.23 10.49 -17.16
C GLN A 83 4.89 11.97 -17.40
N GLN A 84 4.38 12.66 -16.38
CA GLN A 84 4.09 14.10 -16.44
C GLN A 84 5.36 14.93 -16.71
N VAL A 85 6.45 14.61 -16.02
CA VAL A 85 7.74 15.29 -16.23
C VAL A 85 8.25 15.05 -17.66
N SER A 86 8.27 13.80 -18.13
CA SER A 86 8.70 13.48 -19.50
C SER A 86 7.83 14.14 -20.58
N ALA A 87 6.51 14.20 -20.37
CA ALA A 87 5.59 14.87 -21.29
C ALA A 87 5.84 16.39 -21.35
N SER A 88 6.11 17.02 -20.20
CA SER A 88 6.45 18.46 -20.15
C SER A 88 7.80 18.79 -20.81
N THR A 89 8.77 17.87 -20.77
CA THR A 89 10.07 18.04 -21.45
C THR A 89 9.98 17.83 -22.96
N THR A 90 8.99 17.04 -23.43
CA THR A 90 8.83 16.70 -24.86
C THR A 90 7.97 17.70 -25.64
N GLN A 91 7.34 18.68 -24.98
CA GLN A 91 6.71 19.80 -25.69
C GLN A 91 7.81 20.55 -26.46
N PRO A 92 7.76 20.60 -27.81
CA PRO A 92 8.72 21.39 -28.55
C PRO A 92 8.51 22.85 -28.14
N ALA A 93 9.60 23.54 -27.82
CA ALA A 93 9.59 24.99 -27.77
C ALA A 93 9.04 25.46 -29.12
N ILE A 94 7.79 25.94 -29.13
CA ILE A 94 7.19 26.54 -30.32
C ILE A 94 8.10 27.72 -30.64
N ALA A 95 8.91 27.54 -31.69
CA ALA A 95 9.83 28.52 -32.21
C ALA A 95 9.03 29.76 -32.61
N ALA A 96 9.37 30.88 -31.98
CA ALA A 96 8.96 32.22 -32.39
C ALA A 96 9.87 32.72 -33.51
#